data_AF-X6MUW9-F1
#
_entry.id   AF-X6MUW9-F1
#
_cell.length_a   1.000
_cell.length_b   1.000
_cell.length_c   1.000
_cell.angle_alpha   90.00
_cell.angle_beta   90.00
_cell.angle_gamma   90.00
#
_symmetry.space_group_name_H-M   'P 1'
#
loop_
_entity.id
_entity.type
_entity.pdbx_description
1 polymer ?
#
loop_
_entity_poly.entity_id
_entity_poly.type
_entity_poly.pdbx_seq_one_letter_code
_entity_poly.pdbx_strand_id
1 'polypeptide(L)'
;MCICASIFPPSDEFANYLACYLYQQTKEAGNVGEAATFALKALDRTMEATQRRIQPMPDEIKRIEVRGPISIKVQFLDNSHRTLLVTSQTRASQVQKAMADTYRMKHPESFGLFECEQPRPGWDKEIYEKRDKMEREQKIDDLQNSFVLQST
;
A
#
# COMPACT_ATOMS: atom_id res chain seq x y z
N MET A 1 14.52 -10.28 14.19
CA MET A 1 13.09 -10.40 14.58
C MET A 1 12.21 -9.26 14.07
N CYS A 2 12.58 -7.98 14.23
CA CYS A 2 11.79 -6.82 13.78
C CYS A 2 11.29 -6.92 12.33
N ILE A 3 12.16 -7.37 11.42
CA ILE A 3 11.85 -7.58 9.99
C ILE A 3 10.79 -8.68 9.82
N CYS A 4 11.03 -9.89 10.32
CA CYS A 4 10.11 -11.02 10.16
C CYS A 4 8.72 -10.72 10.76
N ALA A 5 8.68 -10.22 12.00
CA ALA A 5 7.46 -9.83 12.69
C ALA A 5 6.67 -8.72 11.95
N SER A 6 7.33 -8.01 11.04
CA SER A 6 6.70 -6.96 10.24
C SER A 6 6.14 -7.44 8.91
N ILE A 7 6.53 -8.62 8.43
CA ILE A 7 6.32 -9.05 7.04
C ILE A 7 5.32 -10.19 6.94
N PHE A 8 5.42 -11.17 7.84
CA PHE A 8 4.58 -12.36 7.82
C PHE A 8 4.16 -12.77 9.23
N PRO A 9 2.91 -13.24 9.41
CA PRO A 9 2.47 -13.75 10.70
C PRO A 9 3.09 -15.13 10.96
N PRO A 10 3.42 -15.47 12.22
CA PRO A 10 3.68 -16.85 12.62
C PRO A 10 2.41 -17.71 12.51
N SER A 11 2.54 -19.03 12.67
CA SER A 11 1.36 -19.90 12.82
C SER A 11 0.62 -19.61 14.12
N ASP A 12 -0.70 -19.86 14.14
CA ASP A 12 -1.55 -19.61 15.31
C ASP A 12 -1.07 -20.38 16.55
N GLU A 13 -0.54 -21.59 16.37
CA GLU A 13 0.02 -22.41 17.44
C GLU A 13 1.28 -21.78 18.06
N PHE A 14 2.08 -21.06 17.26
CA PHE A 14 3.34 -20.46 17.70
C PHE A 14 3.21 -19.00 18.13
N ALA A 15 2.17 -18.29 17.66
CA ALA A 15 1.99 -16.86 17.86
C ALA A 15 2.09 -16.43 19.33
N ASN A 16 1.41 -17.17 20.22
CA ASN A 16 1.39 -16.88 21.65
C ASN A 16 2.77 -17.04 22.30
N TYR A 17 3.52 -18.08 21.93
CA TYR A 17 4.87 -18.29 22.46
C TYR A 17 5.82 -17.17 22.02
N LEU A 18 5.75 -16.78 20.75
CA LEU A 18 6.55 -15.69 20.21
C LEU A 18 6.20 -14.36 20.88
N ALA A 19 4.91 -14.06 21.07
CA ALA A 19 4.45 -12.84 21.73
C ALA A 19 4.92 -12.79 23.19
N CYS A 20 4.82 -13.88 23.94
CA CYS A 20 5.32 -13.99 25.31
C CYS A 20 6.83 -13.77 25.39
N TYR A 21 7.60 -14.37 24.48
CA TYR A 21 9.05 -14.17 24.41
C TYR A 21 9.40 -12.70 24.14
N LEU A 22 8.78 -12.08 23.13
CA LEU A 22 9.00 -10.67 22.82
C LEU A 22 8.60 -9.77 23.99
N TYR A 23 7.47 -10.06 24.66
CA TYR A 23 7.02 -9.33 25.83
C TYR A 23 8.02 -9.39 26.98
N GLN A 24 8.59 -10.56 27.29
CA GLN A 24 9.64 -10.67 28.31
C GLN A 24 10.87 -9.82 27.97
N GLN A 25 11.28 -9.82 26.70
CA GLN A 25 12.42 -9.05 26.22
C GLN A 25 12.18 -7.54 26.26
N THR A 26 10.93 -7.06 26.21
CA THR A 26 10.63 -5.62 26.40
C THR A 26 11.06 -5.07 27.77
N LYS A 27 11.24 -5.94 28.77
CA LYS A 27 11.66 -5.54 30.12
C LYS A 27 13.16 -5.25 30.21
N GLU A 28 13.95 -5.70 29.23
CA GLU A 28 15.37 -5.40 29.17
C GLU A 28 15.61 -3.95 28.77
N ALA A 29 16.60 -3.29 29.38
CA ALA A 29 16.93 -1.92 29.02
C ALA A 29 17.82 -1.87 27.76
N GLY A 30 17.72 -0.76 27.02
CA GLY A 30 18.55 -0.49 25.84
C GLY A 30 17.98 -1.03 24.53
N ASN A 31 18.87 -1.25 23.55
CA ASN A 31 18.50 -1.54 22.16
C ASN A 31 17.66 -2.82 22.00
N VAL A 32 17.89 -3.83 22.86
CA VAL A 32 17.14 -5.11 22.81
C VAL A 32 15.69 -4.89 23.24
N GLY A 33 15.43 -4.19 24.34
CA GLY A 33 14.07 -3.89 24.80
C GLY A 33 13.29 -3.01 23.83
N GLU A 34 13.95 -2.03 23.22
CA GLU A 34 13.36 -1.20 22.15
C GLU A 34 12.99 -2.04 20.92
N ALA A 35 13.89 -2.92 20.48
CA ALA A 35 13.66 -3.82 19.35
C ALA A 35 12.53 -4.81 19.64
N ALA A 36 12.49 -5.37 20.85
CA ALA A 36 11.41 -6.26 21.29
C ALA A 36 10.06 -5.52 21.32
N THR A 37 10.03 -4.28 21.82
CA THR A 37 8.82 -3.45 21.85
C THR A 37 8.31 -3.14 20.44
N PHE A 38 9.22 -2.80 19.52
CA PHE A 38 8.89 -2.60 18.11
C PHE A 38 8.37 -3.89 17.47
N ALA A 39 9.07 -5.01 17.65
CA ALA A 39 8.70 -6.29 17.07
C ALA A 39 7.36 -6.81 17.59
N LEU A 40 7.04 -6.60 18.87
CA LEU A 40 5.75 -6.98 19.46
C LEU A 40 4.59 -6.18 18.84
N LYS A 41 4.75 -4.86 18.69
CA LYS A 41 3.75 -4.00 18.01
C LYS A 41 3.60 -4.35 16.53
N ALA A 42 4.71 -4.67 15.87
CA ALA A 42 4.68 -5.09 14.47
C ALA A 42 3.99 -6.45 14.31
N LEU A 43 4.25 -7.39 15.23
CA LEU A 43 3.62 -8.71 15.24
C LEU A 43 2.09 -8.58 15.36
N ASP A 44 1.62 -7.80 16.34
CA ASP A 44 0.19 -7.56 16.56
C ASP A 44 -0.50 -7.03 15.28
N ARG A 45 0.08 -6.00 14.66
CA ARG A 45 -0.42 -5.45 13.38
C ARG A 45 -0.35 -6.44 12.23
N THR A 46 0.67 -7.30 12.19
CA THR A 46 0.84 -8.30 11.14
C THR A 46 -0.15 -9.45 11.30
N MET A 47 -0.55 -9.78 12.52
CA MET A 47 -1.61 -10.77 12.80
C MET A 47 -2.99 -10.24 12.38
N GLU A 48 -3.25 -8.94 12.56
CA GLU A 48 -4.48 -8.29 12.06
C GLU A 48 -4.48 -8.09 10.54
N ALA A 49 -3.29 -7.87 9.96
CA ALA A 49 -3.12 -7.71 8.54
C ALA A 49 -3.14 -9.06 7.80
N THR A 50 -3.53 -9.02 6.52
CA THR A 50 -3.40 -10.21 5.66
C THR A 50 -1.94 -10.38 5.24
N GLN A 51 -1.52 -11.63 4.99
CA GLN A 51 -0.14 -11.92 4.57
C GLN A 51 0.26 -11.10 3.33
N ARG A 52 1.44 -10.47 3.38
CA ARG A 52 1.98 -9.73 2.24
C ARG A 52 2.27 -10.66 1.06
N ARG A 53 2.02 -10.17 -0.15
CA ARG A 53 2.29 -10.92 -1.41
C ARG A 53 3.67 -10.66 -1.99
N ILE A 54 4.34 -9.61 -1.53
CA ILE A 54 5.61 -9.13 -2.09
C ILE A 54 6.65 -9.06 -0.97
N GLN A 55 7.89 -9.36 -1.32
CA GLN A 55 9.05 -9.21 -0.45
C GLN A 55 9.27 -7.73 -0.06
N PRO A 56 9.89 -7.46 1.10
CA PRO A 56 10.15 -6.09 1.51
C PRO A 56 11.12 -5.39 0.56
N MET A 57 10.92 -4.10 0.35
CA MET A 57 11.84 -3.28 -0.44
C MET A 57 13.12 -2.96 0.35
N PRO A 58 14.30 -2.77 -0.28
CA PRO A 58 15.54 -2.47 0.43
C PRO A 58 15.43 -1.25 1.35
N ASP A 59 14.76 -0.20 0.91
CA ASP A 59 14.57 1.01 1.73
C ASP A 59 13.59 0.78 2.88
N GLU A 60 12.61 -0.10 2.70
CA GLU A 60 11.73 -0.56 3.78
C GLU A 60 12.55 -1.32 4.84
N ILE A 61 13.44 -2.24 4.44
CA ILE A 61 14.31 -2.98 5.37
C ILE A 61 15.15 -2.02 6.21
N LYS A 62 15.82 -1.05 5.57
CA LYS A 62 16.63 -0.03 6.27
C LYS A 62 15.81 0.74 7.30
N ARG A 63 14.54 1.05 7.00
CA ARG A 63 13.64 1.75 7.94
C ARG A 63 13.24 0.87 9.12
N ILE A 64 12.97 -0.41 8.89
CA ILE A 64 12.66 -1.37 9.95
C ILE A 64 13.87 -1.58 10.88
N GLU A 65 15.08 -1.64 10.34
CA GLU A 65 16.31 -1.81 11.13
C GLU A 65 16.52 -0.67 12.14
N VAL A 66 16.25 0.56 11.72
CA VAL A 66 16.28 1.74 12.59
C VAL A 66 14.97 1.97 13.36
N ARG A 67 14.00 1.05 13.25
CA ARG A 67 12.67 1.12 13.89
C ARG A 67 11.91 2.40 13.56
N GLY A 68 12.16 2.97 12.39
CA GLY A 68 11.58 4.21 11.91
C GLY A 68 10.42 3.99 10.93
N PRO A 69 9.57 5.01 10.74
CA PRO A 69 8.54 4.97 9.71
C PRO A 69 9.14 5.10 8.30
N ILE A 70 8.39 4.61 7.32
CA ILE A 70 8.66 4.77 5.89
C ILE A 70 7.89 6.00 5.42
N SER A 71 8.57 6.95 4.78
CA SER A 71 7.94 8.14 4.22
C SER A 71 7.49 7.87 2.80
N ILE A 72 6.18 7.90 2.54
CA ILE A 72 5.60 7.80 1.20
C ILE A 72 5.00 9.14 0.78
N LYS A 73 5.16 9.50 -0.50
CA LYS A 73 4.58 10.71 -1.08
C LYS A 73 3.28 10.36 -1.79
N VAL A 74 2.16 10.90 -1.32
CA VAL A 74 0.85 10.78 -1.97
C VAL A 74 0.58 12.06 -2.74
N GLN A 75 0.28 11.94 -4.03
CA GLN A 75 -0.09 13.05 -4.90
C GLN A 75 -1.61 13.12 -5.04
N PHE A 76 -2.15 14.32 -4.95
CA PHE A 76 -3.56 14.61 -5.16
C PHE A 76 -3.82 15.08 -6.60
N LEU A 77 -5.10 15.11 -6.99
CA LEU A 77 -5.53 15.54 -8.33
C LEU A 77 -5.26 17.01 -8.62
N ASP A 78 -5.08 17.84 -7.60
CA ASP A 78 -4.71 19.26 -7.71
C ASP A 78 -3.19 19.47 -7.88
N ASN A 79 -2.43 18.39 -8.14
CA ASN A 79 -0.97 18.34 -8.16
C ASN A 79 -0.27 18.68 -6.84
N SER A 80 -1.03 18.89 -5.76
CA SER A 80 -0.45 18.97 -4.43
C SER A 80 0.02 17.58 -3.98
N HIS A 81 0.91 17.54 -3.00
CA HIS A 81 1.35 16.28 -2.41
C HIS A 81 1.43 16.38 -0.90
N ARG A 82 1.34 15.22 -0.26
CA ARG A 82 1.59 15.05 1.17
C ARG A 82 2.49 13.85 1.40
N THR A 83 3.39 14.02 2.34
CA THR A 83 4.24 12.94 2.83
C THR A 83 3.54 12.27 4.00
N LEU A 84 3.27 10.98 3.88
CA LEU A 84 2.70 10.15 4.94
C LEU A 84 3.77 9.25 5.53
N LEU A 85 3.70 9.08 6.85
CA LEU A 85 4.54 8.15 7.58
C LEU A 85 3.78 6.84 7.73
N VAL A 86 4.31 5.77 7.14
CA VAL A 86 3.69 4.45 7.12
C VAL A 86 4.63 3.39 7.68
N THR A 87 4.08 2.26 8.06
CA THR A 87 4.84 1.05 8.41
C THR A 87 4.55 -0.06 7.39
N SER A 88 5.31 -1.15 7.43
CA SER A 88 5.16 -2.31 6.53
C SER A 88 3.77 -2.96 6.54
N GLN A 89 3.01 -2.80 7.63
CA GLN A 89 1.66 -3.34 7.79
C GLN A 89 0.56 -2.35 7.41
N THR A 90 0.91 -1.11 7.08
CA THR A 90 -0.06 -0.06 6.82
C THR A 90 -0.84 -0.37 5.54
N ARG A 91 -2.17 -0.40 5.63
CA ARG A 91 -3.06 -0.74 4.51
C ARG A 91 -3.55 0.52 3.80
N ALA A 92 -3.85 0.38 2.50
CA ALA A 92 -4.44 1.47 1.71
C ALA A 92 -5.73 2.03 2.34
N SER A 93 -6.56 1.17 2.94
CA SER A 93 -7.78 1.59 3.64
C SER A 93 -7.50 2.45 4.87
N GLN A 94 -6.43 2.15 5.63
CA GLN A 94 -6.00 2.96 6.77
C GLN A 94 -5.48 4.33 6.31
N VAL A 95 -4.73 4.35 5.20
CA VAL A 95 -4.25 5.59 4.58
C VAL A 95 -5.42 6.45 4.10
N GLN A 96 -6.37 5.85 3.37
CA GLN A 96 -7.56 6.53 2.89
C GLN A 96 -8.38 7.12 4.05
N LYS A 97 -8.58 6.34 5.11
CA LYS A 97 -9.29 6.81 6.32
C LYS A 97 -8.55 7.97 6.98
N ALA A 98 -7.25 7.84 7.21
CA ALA A 98 -6.45 8.90 7.83
C ALA A 98 -6.46 10.20 7.00
N MET A 99 -6.43 10.09 5.67
CA MET A 99 -6.55 11.23 4.76
C MET A 99 -7.94 11.84 4.79
N ALA A 100 -8.99 11.02 4.74
CA ALA A 100 -10.36 11.49 4.82
C ALA A 100 -10.64 12.26 6.12
N ASP A 101 -10.14 11.75 7.25
CA ASP A 101 -10.25 12.40 8.56
C ASP A 101 -9.49 13.74 8.58
N THR A 102 -8.27 13.77 8.03
CA THR A 102 -7.43 14.99 7.96
C THR A 102 -8.07 16.08 7.12
N TYR A 103 -8.68 15.72 5.99
CA TYR A 103 -9.28 16.67 5.04
C TYR A 103 -10.79 16.84 5.22
N ARG A 104 -11.39 16.18 6.23
CA ARG A 104 -12.84 16.21 6.53
C ARG A 104 -13.68 15.90 5.29
N MET A 105 -13.29 14.87 4.56
CA MET A 105 -14.00 14.43 3.35
C MET A 105 -15.40 13.93 3.71
N LYS A 106 -16.42 14.37 2.96
CA LYS A 106 -17.82 13.96 3.20
C LYS A 106 -18.09 12.51 2.76
N HIS A 107 -17.44 12.08 1.69
CA HIS A 107 -17.64 10.80 1.03
C HIS A 107 -16.31 10.06 0.85
N PRO A 108 -15.66 9.61 1.94
CA PRO A 108 -14.39 8.90 1.87
C PRO A 108 -14.41 7.70 0.93
N GLU A 109 -15.54 7.01 0.82
CA GLU A 109 -15.79 5.86 -0.04
C GLU A 109 -15.63 6.16 -1.54
N SER A 110 -15.74 7.43 -1.93
CA SER A 110 -15.59 7.86 -3.33
C SER A 110 -14.12 8.04 -3.75
N PHE A 111 -13.18 7.93 -2.81
CA PHE A 111 -11.75 8.12 -3.06
C PHE A 111 -11.00 6.79 -3.00
N GLY A 112 -10.01 6.64 -3.88
CA GLY A 112 -9.14 5.47 -3.93
C GLY A 112 -7.67 5.88 -3.87
N LEU A 113 -6.83 4.98 -3.38
CA LEU A 113 -5.38 5.09 -3.46
C LEU A 113 -4.88 4.31 -4.68
N PHE A 114 -4.11 4.96 -5.53
CA PHE A 114 -3.57 4.36 -6.75
C PHE A 114 -2.05 4.36 -6.71
N GLU A 115 -1.46 3.30 -7.24
CA GLU A 115 -0.04 3.23 -7.53
C GLU A 115 0.17 3.67 -8.98
N CYS A 116 1.10 4.62 -9.19
CA CYS A 116 1.47 5.08 -10.52
C CYS A 116 2.96 4.82 -10.72
N GLU A 117 3.27 3.76 -11.47
CA GLU A 117 4.64 3.52 -11.93
C GLU A 117 4.92 4.34 -13.18
N GLN A 118 6.15 4.85 -13.32
CA GLN A 118 6.59 5.33 -14.63
C GLN A 118 6.68 4.12 -15.58
N PRO A 119 6.30 4.29 -16.86
CA PRO A 119 6.43 3.21 -17.82
C PRO A 119 7.88 2.75 -17.86
N ARG A 120 8.08 1.43 -17.79
CA ARG A 120 9.41 0.85 -17.88
C ARG A 120 10.01 1.17 -19.25
N PRO A 121 11.33 1.42 -19.37
CA PRO A 121 11.98 1.61 -20.65
C PRO A 121 11.64 0.45 -21.60
N GLY A 122 11.11 0.76 -22.80
CA GLY A 122 10.64 -0.23 -23.78
C GLY A 122 9.14 -0.59 -23.70
N TRP A 123 8.40 -0.02 -22.75
CA TRP A 123 6.93 -0.03 -22.72
C TRP A 123 6.45 1.30 -23.29
N ASP A 124 6.49 1.42 -24.61
CA ASP A 124 6.22 2.68 -25.30
C ASP A 124 4.78 3.14 -25.03
N LYS A 125 4.64 4.32 -24.42
CA LYS A 125 3.34 5.01 -24.24
C LYS A 125 2.55 5.07 -25.54
N GLU A 126 3.25 5.18 -26.66
CA GLU A 126 2.70 5.22 -28.00
C GLU A 126 1.87 3.97 -28.35
N ILE A 127 2.22 2.78 -27.82
CA ILE A 127 1.45 1.54 -28.04
C ILE A 127 0.10 1.64 -27.33
N TYR A 128 0.08 2.10 -26.09
CA TYR A 128 -1.16 2.29 -25.32
C TYR A 128 -2.02 3.41 -25.92
N GLU A 129 -1.41 4.53 -26.32
CA GLU A 129 -2.11 5.65 -26.94
C GLU A 129 -2.70 5.27 -28.30
N LYS A 130 -1.98 4.48 -29.13
CA LYS A 130 -2.51 3.94 -30.39
C LYS A 130 -3.68 3.00 -30.16
N ARG A 131 -3.59 2.11 -29.16
CA ARG A 131 -4.67 1.20 -28.81
C ARG A 131 -5.92 1.96 -28.34
N ASP A 132 -5.76 2.89 -27.40
CA ASP A 132 -6.87 3.72 -26.90
C ASP A 132 -7.52 4.58 -27.99
N LYS A 133 -6.72 5.02 -28.98
CA LYS A 133 -7.24 5.77 -30.13
C LYS A 133 -8.05 4.85 -31.04
N MET A 134 -7.54 3.66 -31.34
CA MET A 134 -8.21 2.66 -32.16
C MET A 134 -9.52 2.17 -31.53
N GLU A 135 -9.55 1.93 -30.22
CA GLU A 135 -10.76 1.54 -29.48
C GLU A 135 -11.81 2.66 -29.46
N ARG A 136 -11.38 3.93 -29.42
CA ARG A 136 -12.28 5.09 -29.53
C ARG A 136 -12.86 5.23 -30.93
N GLU A 137 -12.03 5.07 -31.96
CA GLU A 137 -12.46 5.12 -33.36
C GLU A 137 -13.45 3.99 -33.69
N GLN A 138 -13.20 2.76 -33.21
CA GLN A 138 -14.15 1.64 -33.36
C GLN A 138 -15.49 1.92 -32.68
N LYS A 139 -15.49 2.44 -31.44
CA LYS A 139 -16.76 2.79 -30.76
C LYS A 139 -17.55 3.86 -31.50
N ILE A 140 -16.86 4.81 -32.14
CA ILE A 140 -17.52 5.85 -32.95
C ILE A 140 -18.14 5.22 -34.21
N ASP A 141 -17.41 4.33 -34.89
CA ASP A 141 -17.88 3.63 -36.09
C ASP A 141 -19.08 2.71 -35.78
N ASP A 142 -19.02 1.95 -34.68
CA ASP A 142 -20.12 1.12 -34.20
C ASP A 142 -21.39 1.94 -33.88
N LEU A 143 -21.21 3.10 -33.25
CA LEU A 143 -22.32 4.03 -32.98
C LEU A 143 -22.92 4.56 -34.30
N GLN A 144 -22.08 5.01 -35.23
CA GLN A 144 -22.53 5.50 -36.54
C GLN A 144 -23.30 4.43 -37.32
N ASN A 145 -22.80 3.19 -37.34
CA ASN A 145 -23.46 2.07 -37.99
C ASN A 145 -24.80 1.69 -37.30
N SER A 146 -24.89 1.81 -35.97
CA SER A 146 -26.15 1.57 -35.24
C SER A 146 -27.24 2.60 -35.55
N PHE A 147 -26.88 3.87 -35.77
CA PHE A 147 -27.83 4.93 -36.15
C PHE A 147 -28.37 4.75 -37.57
N VAL A 148 -27.54 4.25 -38.50
CA VAL A 148 -27.94 3.96 -39.88
C VAL A 148 -28.96 2.81 -39.94
N LEU A 149 -28.80 1.77 -39.12
CA LEU A 149 -29.72 0.63 -39.08
C LEU A 149 -31.10 0.95 -38.48
N GLN A 150 -31.22 2.00 -37.67
CA GLN A 150 -32.50 2.45 -37.08
C GLN A 150 -33.30 3.41 -37.98
N SER A 151 -32.73 3.85 -39.10
CA SER A 151 -33.34 4.83 -40.02
C SER A 151 -33.79 4.24 -41.37
N THR A 152 -33.73 2.92 -41.50
CA THR A 152 -34.36 2.08 -42.56
C THR A 152 -35.45 1.21 -41.97
#